data_AF-A0A848LJA2-F1
#
_entry.id   AF-A0A848LJA2-F1
#
_cell.length_a   1.000
_cell.length_b   1.000
_cell.length_c   1.000
_cell.angle_alpha   90.00
_cell.angle_beta   90.00
_cell.angle_gamma   90.00
#
_symmetry.space_group_name_H-M   'P 1'
#
loop_
_entity.id
_entity.type
_entity.pdbx_description
1 polymer ?
#
loop_
_entity_poly.entity_id
_entity_poly.type
_entity_poly.pdbx_seq_one_letter_code
_entity_poly.pdbx_strand_id
1 'polypeptide(L)'
;MAPRRPWLRFCFLLSALAGSSLLLPVTAQAADRPKRVILFQIDNLHYEAPEKLKLPNVLALAAAGTRVEEAYVPIPWHQTTGDYGQAHLTSLPNPVTFAGTLFLRPKQKMIQSSFTGVTAHIANSEAYASLNPGFRVVKLDTKLRDEQVLAQVKEVYGAKNPPVFSRIVLQDANNQGGYPVSIAAPGTPWKNDIYAEGSPFIKEVREADALLGEFVAFLKEKKLWDDTLFILHADGASRVGWHPVMFEDSERIPLIFVGPGVEKGKTIPYAENIDIVPTIAKWMGVRHPNPDGGTGRVLEELAPGVQPPETPRYLKRFNQGVREFLTLSSRMRLESGRHPRYDIALMQVANKHNAKLLFHGIDRIMDWHEAGSLKNLVETNERVLQCLNSLVTQETRPQEKVKTPRELGCW
;
A
#
# COMPACT_ATOMS: atom_id res chain seq x y z
N MET A 1 26.44 -30.18 -97.46
CA MET A 1 25.28 -29.70 -96.67
C MET A 1 25.77 -29.15 -95.34
N ALA A 2 24.95 -28.36 -94.62
CA ALA A 2 25.32 -27.51 -93.46
C ALA A 2 24.85 -28.14 -92.11
N PRO A 3 24.77 -27.45 -90.94
CA PRO A 3 25.19 -26.11 -90.48
C PRO A 3 26.19 -26.22 -89.27
N ARG A 4 26.47 -25.29 -88.32
CA ARG A 4 25.95 -24.01 -87.77
C ARG A 4 27.17 -23.10 -87.43
N ARG A 5 27.21 -21.79 -87.73
CA ARG A 5 26.59 -20.57 -87.12
C ARG A 5 27.20 -20.08 -85.78
N PRO A 6 27.24 -18.75 -85.49
CA PRO A 6 28.11 -18.17 -84.45
C PRO A 6 27.41 -17.43 -83.29
N TRP A 7 28.18 -17.16 -82.22
CA TRP A 7 28.17 -16.01 -81.29
C TRP A 7 26.82 -15.35 -80.88
N LEU A 8 26.54 -15.36 -79.58
CA LEU A 8 25.62 -14.44 -78.91
C LEU A 8 26.21 -13.99 -77.56
N ARG A 9 25.98 -12.73 -77.18
CA ARG A 9 26.53 -12.11 -75.96
C ARG A 9 25.62 -12.40 -74.76
N PHE A 10 26.21 -12.72 -73.61
CA PHE A 10 25.51 -12.77 -72.32
C PHE A 10 25.69 -11.44 -71.58
N CYS A 11 24.60 -10.90 -71.02
CA CYS A 11 24.67 -9.73 -70.15
C CYS A 11 24.91 -10.18 -68.70
N PHE A 12 25.88 -9.55 -68.02
CA PHE A 12 26.06 -9.71 -66.58
C PHE A 12 25.02 -8.87 -65.82
N LEU A 13 24.32 -9.50 -64.87
CA LEU A 13 23.59 -8.82 -63.80
C LEU A 13 24.38 -9.02 -62.50
N LEU A 14 24.77 -7.92 -61.85
CA LEU A 14 25.35 -7.97 -60.51
C LEU A 14 24.23 -8.09 -59.47
N SER A 15 24.27 -9.16 -58.66
CA SER A 15 23.52 -9.27 -57.42
C SER A 15 24.45 -9.01 -56.23
N ALA A 16 24.25 -7.88 -55.55
CA ALA A 16 25.02 -7.53 -54.36
C ALA A 16 24.53 -8.32 -53.13
N LEU A 17 25.42 -9.07 -52.48
CA LEU A 17 25.15 -9.75 -51.21
C LEU A 17 25.33 -8.77 -50.05
N ALA A 18 24.22 -8.24 -49.52
CA ALA A 18 24.21 -7.47 -48.29
C ALA A 18 24.35 -8.41 -47.08
N GLY A 19 25.46 -8.31 -46.34
CA GLY A 19 25.70 -9.10 -45.13
C GLY A 19 24.82 -8.64 -43.97
N SER A 20 23.72 -9.34 -43.72
CA SER A 20 22.86 -9.11 -42.55
C SER A 20 23.51 -9.68 -41.28
N SER A 21 24.17 -8.82 -40.50
CA SER A 21 24.68 -9.17 -39.17
C SER A 21 23.52 -9.54 -38.24
N LEU A 22 23.31 -10.84 -38.01
CA LEU A 22 22.36 -11.36 -37.04
C LEU A 22 22.77 -10.96 -35.62
N LEU A 23 22.18 -9.88 -35.12
CA LEU A 23 22.20 -9.55 -33.70
C LEU A 23 21.44 -10.66 -32.94
N LEU A 24 22.19 -11.55 -32.29
CA LEU A 24 21.62 -12.50 -31.35
C LEU A 24 20.89 -11.71 -30.24
N PRO A 25 19.65 -12.09 -29.87
CA PRO A 25 18.98 -11.46 -28.75
C PRO A 25 19.81 -11.70 -27.49
N VAL A 26 20.18 -10.61 -26.80
CA VAL A 26 20.77 -10.72 -25.46
C VAL A 26 19.74 -11.41 -24.58
N THR A 27 20.00 -12.66 -24.22
CA THR A 27 19.18 -13.39 -23.26
C THR A 27 19.22 -12.60 -21.95
N ALA A 28 18.09 -12.00 -21.58
CA ALA A 28 17.98 -11.31 -20.31
C ALA A 28 18.36 -12.29 -19.19
N GLN A 29 19.48 -12.01 -18.51
CA GLN A 29 19.92 -12.80 -17.36
C GLN A 29 18.75 -12.85 -16.39
N ALA A 30 18.25 -14.06 -16.08
CA ALA A 30 17.19 -14.22 -15.10
C ALA A 30 17.69 -13.59 -13.79
N ALA A 31 17.04 -12.50 -13.35
CA ALA A 31 17.52 -11.74 -12.20
C ALA A 31 17.51 -12.63 -10.96
N ASP A 32 18.66 -12.75 -10.30
CA ASP A 32 18.81 -13.62 -9.14
C ASP A 32 17.76 -13.30 -8.08
N ARG A 33 17.03 -14.33 -7.64
CA ARG A 33 16.01 -14.24 -6.60
C ARG A 33 16.64 -13.62 -5.33
N PRO A 34 16.07 -12.54 -4.76
CA PRO A 34 16.59 -11.96 -3.53
C PRO A 34 16.65 -13.00 -2.41
N LYS A 35 17.67 -12.92 -1.54
CA LYS A 35 17.83 -13.84 -0.40
C LYS A 35 17.10 -13.35 0.85
N ARG A 36 16.72 -12.07 0.89
CA ARG A 36 16.03 -11.43 2.01
C ARG A 36 15.04 -10.36 1.57
N VAL A 37 13.97 -10.18 2.35
CA VAL A 37 13.10 -8.97 2.30
C VAL A 37 13.36 -8.09 3.51
N ILE A 38 13.31 -6.77 3.31
CA ILE A 38 13.12 -5.80 4.38
C ILE A 38 11.92 -4.94 4.05
N LEU A 39 10.89 -4.98 4.89
CA LEU A 39 9.86 -3.95 4.98
C LEU A 39 10.33 -2.94 6.03
N PHE A 40 10.75 -1.77 5.57
CA PHE A 40 11.16 -0.63 6.39
C PHE A 40 10.02 0.37 6.40
N GLN A 41 9.42 0.56 7.56
CA GLN A 41 8.26 1.41 7.77
C GLN A 41 8.69 2.65 8.56
N ILE A 42 8.33 3.83 8.06
CA ILE A 42 8.40 5.07 8.85
C ILE A 42 6.95 5.46 9.11
N ASP A 43 6.50 5.32 10.37
CA ASP A 43 5.12 5.63 10.76
C ASP A 43 4.85 7.12 10.54
N ASN A 44 3.62 7.42 10.11
CA ASN A 44 3.14 8.74 9.73
C ASN A 44 3.97 9.46 8.65
N LEU A 45 4.84 8.78 7.87
CA LEU A 45 5.55 9.42 6.76
C LEU A 45 4.58 9.79 5.61
N HIS A 46 4.15 11.05 5.62
CA HIS A 46 3.26 11.63 4.61
C HIS A 46 3.84 11.59 3.19
N TYR A 47 3.00 11.27 2.20
CA TYR A 47 3.43 11.02 0.81
C TYR A 47 4.14 12.21 0.15
N GLU A 48 3.84 13.47 0.53
CA GLU A 48 4.54 14.66 0.02
C GLU A 48 5.91 14.90 0.68
N ALA A 49 6.22 14.22 1.79
CA ALA A 49 7.40 14.52 2.59
C ALA A 49 8.75 14.35 1.86
N PRO A 50 8.97 13.30 1.03
CA PRO A 50 10.26 13.10 0.36
C PRO A 50 10.65 14.28 -0.54
N GLU A 51 9.76 14.71 -1.43
CA GLU A 51 9.96 15.87 -2.30
C GLU A 51 9.94 17.19 -1.51
N LYS A 52 8.93 17.41 -0.66
CA LYS A 52 8.69 18.70 0.01
C LYS A 52 9.75 19.05 1.05
N LEU A 53 10.26 18.05 1.78
CA LEU A 53 11.37 18.21 2.71
C LEU A 53 12.74 17.94 2.06
N LYS A 54 12.78 17.43 0.82
CA LYS A 54 13.99 17.02 0.10
C LYS A 54 14.78 15.98 0.92
N LEU A 55 14.14 14.86 1.24
CA LEU A 55 14.69 13.77 2.05
C LEU A 55 15.72 12.96 1.23
N PRO A 56 17.04 13.15 1.44
CA PRO A 56 18.04 12.67 0.48
C PRO A 56 18.10 11.15 0.37
N ASN A 57 17.88 10.40 1.45
CA ASN A 57 18.01 8.94 1.42
C ASN A 57 16.76 8.26 0.84
N VAL A 58 15.55 8.75 1.14
CA VAL A 58 14.31 8.32 0.48
C VAL A 58 14.36 8.60 -1.02
N LEU A 59 14.80 9.80 -1.43
CA LEU A 59 14.96 10.15 -2.85
C LEU A 59 16.06 9.32 -3.53
N ALA A 60 17.15 8.99 -2.83
CA ALA A 60 18.17 8.08 -3.33
C ALA A 60 17.66 6.63 -3.50
N LEU A 61 16.76 6.14 -2.63
CA LEU A 61 16.09 4.85 -2.83
C LEU A 61 15.15 4.87 -4.04
N ALA A 62 14.39 5.94 -4.24
CA ALA A 62 13.55 6.11 -5.44
C ALA A 62 14.38 6.06 -6.73
N ALA A 63 15.55 6.69 -6.76
CA ALA A 63 16.48 6.62 -7.88
C ALA A 63 17.14 5.22 -8.04
N ALA A 64 17.35 4.50 -6.94
CA ALA A 64 18.01 3.19 -6.93
C ALA A 64 17.09 2.01 -7.35
N GLY A 65 15.77 2.21 -7.40
CA GLY A 65 14.77 1.19 -7.72
C GLY A 65 13.52 1.77 -8.38
N THR A 66 12.35 1.25 -8.01
CA THR A 66 11.04 1.69 -8.53
C THR A 66 10.22 2.32 -7.42
N ARG A 67 9.75 3.55 -7.62
CA ARG A 67 8.74 4.20 -6.75
C ARG A 67 7.34 4.08 -7.33
N VAL A 68 6.34 4.17 -6.46
CA VAL A 68 4.92 4.32 -6.84
C VAL A 68 4.52 5.78 -6.70
N GLU A 69 3.80 6.31 -7.70
CA GLU A 69 3.29 7.69 -7.71
C GLU A 69 2.05 7.87 -6.81
N GLU A 70 1.06 6.97 -6.94
CA GLU A 70 -0.08 6.87 -6.04
C GLU A 70 -0.10 5.50 -5.33
N ALA A 71 0.40 5.44 -4.09
CA ALA A 71 0.26 4.26 -3.24
C ALA A 71 -0.76 4.49 -2.12
N TYR A 72 -1.69 3.55 -1.97
CA TYR A 72 -2.82 3.64 -1.03
C TYR A 72 -2.82 2.55 0.04
N VAL A 73 -3.20 2.92 1.26
CA VAL A 73 -3.59 2.01 2.36
C VAL A 73 -5.12 2.01 2.55
N PRO A 74 -5.74 1.04 3.24
CA PRO A 74 -7.09 1.23 3.76
C PRO A 74 -7.13 2.40 4.74
N ILE A 75 -8.32 2.93 5.04
CA ILE A 75 -8.47 4.02 6.02
C ILE A 75 -7.71 3.68 7.34
N PRO A 76 -6.77 4.53 7.79
CA PRO A 76 -5.86 4.25 8.91
C PRO A 76 -6.53 4.43 10.28
N TRP A 77 -7.53 3.59 10.55
CA TRP A 77 -8.31 3.62 11.79
C TRP A 77 -7.78 2.61 12.81
N HIS A 78 -7.63 3.04 14.07
CA HIS A 78 -7.27 2.16 15.20
C HIS A 78 -8.54 1.80 15.99
N GLN A 79 -9.12 0.62 15.74
CA GLN A 79 -10.20 0.11 16.59
C GLN A 79 -9.62 -0.66 17.78
N THR A 80 -9.86 -0.14 18.99
CA THR A 80 -9.55 -0.82 20.25
C THR A 80 -10.74 -1.63 20.80
N THR A 81 -11.83 -1.72 20.03
CA THR A 81 -13.09 -2.39 20.40
C THR A 81 -13.65 -3.18 19.21
N GLY A 82 -14.73 -3.94 19.45
CA GLY A 82 -15.33 -4.82 18.44
C GLY A 82 -14.43 -6.00 18.07
N ASP A 83 -14.79 -6.70 16.98
CA ASP A 83 -14.10 -7.93 16.59
C ASP A 83 -12.70 -7.67 15.99
N TYR A 84 -12.49 -6.47 15.42
CA TYR A 84 -11.14 -6.02 15.04
C TYR A 84 -10.27 -5.82 16.29
N GLY A 85 -10.73 -5.09 17.30
CA GLY A 85 -9.96 -4.84 18.54
C GLY A 85 -9.67 -6.10 19.38
N GLN A 86 -10.45 -7.18 19.18
CA GLN A 86 -10.14 -8.51 19.72
C GLN A 86 -9.03 -9.25 18.95
N ALA A 87 -8.83 -8.92 17.67
CA ALA A 87 -7.88 -9.60 16.77
C ALA A 87 -6.56 -8.83 16.61
N HIS A 88 -6.61 -7.49 16.62
CA HIS A 88 -5.51 -6.59 16.25
C HIS A 88 -5.41 -5.40 17.21
N LEU A 89 -4.18 -4.89 17.41
CA LEU A 89 -3.85 -3.86 18.42
C LEU A 89 -3.27 -2.56 17.79
N THR A 90 -3.44 -2.40 16.48
CA THR A 90 -2.80 -1.36 15.66
C THR A 90 -3.75 -0.91 14.54
N SER A 91 -3.42 0.15 13.80
CA SER A 91 -4.22 0.68 12.68
C SER A 91 -4.38 -0.35 11.56
N LEU A 92 -5.56 -0.35 10.95
CA LEU A 92 -5.98 -1.27 9.88
C LEU A 92 -4.95 -1.54 8.76
N PRO A 93 -4.18 -0.55 8.24
CA PRO A 93 -3.16 -0.78 7.23
C PRO A 93 -2.10 -1.81 7.61
N ASN A 94 -1.76 -1.94 8.90
CA ASN A 94 -0.70 -2.85 9.34
C ASN A 94 -1.07 -4.34 9.16
N PRO A 95 -2.16 -4.89 9.72
CA PRO A 95 -2.56 -6.26 9.43
C PRO A 95 -2.92 -6.49 7.96
N VAL A 96 -3.51 -5.51 7.26
CA VAL A 96 -3.83 -5.62 5.81
C VAL A 96 -2.56 -5.79 4.96
N THR A 97 -1.53 -4.98 5.22
CA THR A 97 -0.23 -5.08 4.52
C THR A 97 0.38 -6.46 4.73
N PHE A 98 0.47 -6.93 5.98
CA PHE A 98 1.17 -8.19 6.30
C PHE A 98 0.33 -9.45 6.00
N ALA A 99 -0.98 -9.32 5.82
CA ALA A 99 -1.86 -10.38 5.32
C ALA A 99 -1.82 -10.53 3.79
N GLY A 100 -1.55 -9.44 3.06
CA GLY A 100 -1.66 -9.36 1.59
C GLY A 100 -3.10 -9.33 1.06
N THR A 101 -4.08 -9.14 1.95
CA THR A 101 -5.51 -9.13 1.64
C THR A 101 -6.24 -8.14 2.54
N LEU A 102 -7.27 -7.49 1.98
CA LEU A 102 -8.21 -6.64 2.74
C LEU A 102 -9.14 -7.48 3.63
N PHE A 103 -9.25 -8.79 3.37
CA PHE A 103 -10.18 -9.71 4.04
C PHE A 103 -9.57 -10.34 5.30
N LEU A 104 -9.36 -9.52 6.33
CA LEU A 104 -8.77 -9.94 7.59
C LEU A 104 -9.59 -11.02 8.31
N ARG A 105 -8.90 -11.99 8.94
CA ARG A 105 -9.52 -13.05 9.75
C ARG A 105 -8.77 -13.24 11.09
N PRO A 106 -9.46 -13.61 12.18
CA PRO A 106 -8.81 -13.91 13.45
C PRO A 106 -7.75 -15.01 13.30
N LYS A 107 -6.56 -14.82 13.90
CA LYS A 107 -5.43 -15.76 13.87
C LYS A 107 -4.92 -16.16 12.47
N GLN A 108 -5.21 -15.34 11.45
CA GLN A 108 -4.68 -15.52 10.09
C GLN A 108 -3.15 -15.55 10.06
N LYS A 109 -2.57 -16.24 9.06
CA LYS A 109 -1.12 -16.24 8.85
C LYS A 109 -0.70 -14.97 8.13
N MET A 110 0.34 -14.32 8.62
CA MET A 110 0.97 -13.17 7.97
C MET A 110 2.23 -13.62 7.21
N ILE A 111 2.70 -12.80 6.25
CA ILE A 111 3.76 -13.13 5.28
C ILE A 111 5.07 -13.68 5.89
N GLN A 112 5.46 -13.26 7.11
CA GLN A 112 6.62 -13.85 7.81
C GLN A 112 6.50 -15.36 8.02
N SER A 113 5.28 -15.90 8.10
CA SER A 113 4.99 -17.34 8.24
C SER A 113 5.33 -18.17 7.00
N SER A 114 5.65 -17.53 5.88
CA SER A 114 6.05 -18.18 4.63
C SER A 114 7.57 -18.37 4.49
N PHE A 115 8.36 -17.92 5.47
CA PHE A 115 9.82 -18.03 5.48
C PHE A 115 10.29 -19.06 6.52
N THR A 116 11.33 -19.83 6.17
CA THR A 116 11.91 -20.88 7.02
C THR A 116 13.18 -20.46 7.77
N GLY A 117 13.74 -19.29 7.43
CA GLY A 117 14.94 -18.74 8.07
C GLY A 117 14.64 -17.91 9.33
N VAL A 118 15.59 -17.06 9.72
CA VAL A 118 15.36 -16.06 10.79
C VAL A 118 14.41 -14.98 10.28
N THR A 119 13.32 -14.73 11.00
CA THR A 119 12.36 -13.66 10.72
C THR A 119 12.40 -12.66 11.89
N ALA A 120 12.48 -11.35 11.61
CA ALA A 120 12.65 -10.32 12.64
C ALA A 120 11.57 -9.22 12.59
N HIS A 121 11.07 -8.82 13.76
CA HIS A 121 10.18 -7.67 13.95
C HIS A 121 10.79 -6.74 15.00
N ILE A 122 11.13 -5.51 14.60
CA ILE A 122 11.88 -4.56 15.45
C ILE A 122 11.22 -3.18 15.35
N ALA A 123 10.76 -2.63 16.47
CA ALA A 123 10.09 -1.33 16.54
C ALA A 123 10.09 -0.74 17.97
N ASN A 124 9.96 0.57 18.09
CA ASN A 124 9.73 1.28 19.35
C ASN A 124 8.24 1.38 19.73
N SER A 125 7.45 0.33 19.48
CA SER A 125 6.02 0.31 19.81
C SER A 125 5.44 -1.09 19.99
N GLU A 126 4.67 -1.26 21.07
CA GLU A 126 3.99 -2.51 21.41
C GLU A 126 2.63 -2.68 20.71
N ALA A 127 2.07 -1.62 20.10
CA ALA A 127 0.79 -1.71 19.35
C ALA A 127 0.83 -2.78 18.25
N TYR A 128 2.01 -3.03 17.68
CA TYR A 128 2.22 -4.05 16.67
C TYR A 128 2.28 -5.50 17.20
N ALA A 129 2.13 -5.74 18.50
CA ALA A 129 2.31 -7.06 19.10
C ALA A 129 1.37 -8.15 18.52
N SER A 130 0.17 -7.75 18.07
CA SER A 130 -0.77 -8.63 17.35
C SER A 130 -0.20 -9.24 16.05
N LEU A 131 0.84 -8.64 15.47
CA LEU A 131 1.53 -9.11 14.26
C LEU A 131 2.76 -9.99 14.55
N ASN A 132 3.13 -10.20 15.81
CA ASN A 132 4.28 -11.02 16.21
C ASN A 132 4.24 -12.51 15.80
N PRO A 133 3.09 -13.20 15.66
CA PRO A 133 3.07 -14.61 15.26
C PRO A 133 3.82 -14.87 13.95
N GLY A 134 4.77 -15.81 13.97
CA GLY A 134 5.63 -16.15 12.83
C GLY A 134 6.96 -15.37 12.76
N PHE A 135 7.18 -14.38 13.63
CA PHE A 135 8.51 -13.80 13.83
C PHE A 135 9.32 -14.62 14.85
N ARG A 136 10.60 -14.89 14.53
CA ARG A 136 11.53 -15.63 15.39
C ARG A 136 12.35 -14.71 16.31
N VAL A 137 12.58 -13.47 15.88
CA VAL A 137 13.16 -12.38 16.67
C VAL A 137 12.11 -11.28 16.77
N VAL A 138 11.77 -10.89 17.99
CA VAL A 138 10.86 -9.78 18.26
C VAL A 138 11.55 -8.85 19.26
N LYS A 139 11.68 -7.58 18.91
CA LYS A 139 12.12 -6.52 19.82
C LYS A 139 11.16 -5.34 19.69
N LEU A 140 10.19 -5.26 20.62
CA LEU A 140 9.26 -4.14 20.75
C LEU A 140 9.53 -3.47 22.10
N ASP A 141 9.83 -2.18 22.12
CA ASP A 141 10.06 -1.42 23.36
C ASP A 141 9.67 0.05 23.19
N THR A 142 8.59 0.46 23.87
CA THR A 142 8.01 1.82 23.82
C THR A 142 8.89 2.92 24.40
N LYS A 143 10.02 2.58 25.04
CA LYS A 143 10.96 3.55 25.62
C LYS A 143 12.07 3.96 24.65
N LEU A 144 12.20 3.28 23.52
CA LEU A 144 13.29 3.49 22.59
C LEU A 144 12.99 4.61 21.59
N ARG A 145 14.05 5.31 21.22
CA ARG A 145 14.10 6.25 20.09
C ARG A 145 14.44 5.52 18.80
N ASP A 146 14.10 6.10 17.65
CA ASP A 146 14.36 5.52 16.32
C ASP A 146 15.86 5.16 16.09
N GLU A 147 16.81 5.92 16.63
CA GLU A 147 18.25 5.59 16.56
C GLU A 147 18.63 4.36 17.40
N GLN A 148 17.92 4.13 18.50
CA GLN A 148 18.11 2.96 19.37
C GLN A 148 17.45 1.72 18.75
N VAL A 149 16.33 1.89 18.04
CA VAL A 149 15.74 0.86 17.17
C VAL A 149 16.73 0.47 16.07
N LEU A 150 17.36 1.43 15.39
CA LEU A 150 18.38 1.13 14.39
C LEU A 150 19.59 0.39 14.98
N ALA A 151 20.04 0.74 16.19
CA ALA A 151 21.09 0.00 16.87
C ALA A 151 20.72 -1.48 17.08
N GLN A 152 19.49 -1.78 17.50
CA GLN A 152 18.98 -3.15 17.63
C GLN A 152 18.81 -3.87 16.28
N VAL A 153 18.42 -3.16 15.21
CA VAL A 153 18.40 -3.70 13.85
C VAL A 153 19.82 -4.12 13.44
N LYS A 154 20.82 -3.26 13.65
CA LYS A 154 22.22 -3.52 13.30
C LYS A 154 22.80 -4.70 14.09
N GLU A 155 22.47 -4.83 15.37
CA GLU A 155 22.81 -6.00 16.20
C GLU A 155 22.26 -7.30 15.57
N VAL A 156 20.96 -7.34 15.26
CA VAL A 156 20.29 -8.53 14.68
C VAL A 156 20.84 -8.88 13.29
N TYR A 157 21.23 -7.88 12.50
CA TYR A 157 21.84 -8.07 11.18
C TYR A 157 23.36 -8.35 11.22
N GLY A 158 24.05 -8.03 12.33
CA GLY A 158 25.44 -8.39 12.57
C GLY A 158 25.63 -9.84 13.03
N ALA A 159 24.55 -10.55 13.34
CA ALA A 159 24.58 -11.95 13.72
C ALA A 159 24.99 -12.87 12.55
N LYS A 160 25.58 -14.03 12.85
CA LYS A 160 26.07 -15.03 11.88
C LYS A 160 25.02 -15.43 10.82
N ASN A 161 23.75 -15.46 11.21
CA ASN A 161 22.62 -15.76 10.34
C ASN A 161 21.66 -14.55 10.37
N PRO A 162 21.84 -13.53 9.52
CA PRO A 162 20.93 -12.39 9.45
C PRO A 162 19.52 -12.82 8.98
N PRO A 163 18.48 -12.00 9.21
CA PRO A 163 17.12 -12.35 8.80
C PRO A 163 16.95 -12.60 7.29
N VAL A 164 16.01 -13.46 6.92
CA VAL A 164 15.50 -13.62 5.54
C VAL A 164 14.24 -12.79 5.29
N PHE A 165 13.59 -12.34 6.36
CA PHE A 165 12.46 -11.42 6.30
C PHE A 165 12.49 -10.52 7.55
N SER A 166 12.36 -9.21 7.35
CA SER A 166 12.24 -8.26 8.45
C SER A 166 11.10 -7.28 8.25
N ARG A 167 10.38 -7.00 9.34
CA ARG A 167 9.65 -5.75 9.54
C ARG A 167 10.44 -4.88 10.51
N ILE A 168 10.80 -3.68 10.06
CA ILE A 168 11.46 -2.65 10.86
C ILE A 168 10.51 -1.46 10.87
N VAL A 169 10.18 -0.92 12.04
CA VAL A 169 9.35 0.29 12.14
C VAL A 169 10.06 1.36 12.95
N LEU A 170 10.18 2.55 12.37
CA LEU A 170 10.52 3.79 13.06
C LEU A 170 9.22 4.51 13.43
N GLN A 171 9.11 4.97 14.67
CA GLN A 171 7.87 5.53 15.24
C GLN A 171 7.93 7.03 15.52
N ASP A 172 9.09 7.66 15.62
CA ASP A 172 9.16 9.01 16.18
C ASP A 172 8.57 10.07 15.25
N ALA A 173 8.60 9.82 13.93
CA ALA A 173 7.84 10.57 12.93
C ALA A 173 6.32 10.64 13.23
N ASN A 174 5.75 9.63 13.88
CA ASN A 174 4.41 9.68 14.46
C ASN A 174 4.42 10.24 15.89
N ASN A 175 5.10 9.56 16.81
CA ASN A 175 4.94 9.75 18.26
C ASN A 175 5.44 11.10 18.77
N GLN A 176 6.49 11.66 18.15
CA GLN A 176 7.00 13.01 18.45
C GLN A 176 6.66 14.02 17.33
N GLY A 177 6.45 13.54 16.09
CA GLY A 177 6.09 14.34 14.94
C GLY A 177 4.59 14.56 14.77
N GLY A 178 3.95 13.71 13.95
CA GLY A 178 2.60 13.92 13.43
C GLY A 178 1.49 13.86 14.48
N TYR A 179 1.57 12.98 15.48
CA TYR A 179 0.55 12.90 16.52
C TYR A 179 0.51 14.20 17.37
N PRO A 180 1.63 14.70 17.93
CA PRO A 180 1.68 16.02 18.57
C PRO A 180 1.15 17.18 17.72
N VAL A 181 1.42 17.21 16.40
CA VAL A 181 0.88 18.24 15.48
C VAL A 181 -0.65 18.30 15.49
N SER A 182 -1.31 17.13 15.53
CA SER A 182 -2.78 17.06 15.54
C SER A 182 -3.39 17.50 16.87
N ILE A 183 -2.79 17.12 18.00
CA ILE A 183 -3.30 17.41 19.35
C ILE A 183 -2.80 18.74 19.94
N ALA A 184 -2.00 19.50 19.19
CA ALA A 184 -1.40 20.77 19.63
C ALA A 184 -2.44 21.75 20.23
N ALA A 185 -1.98 22.61 21.15
CA ALA A 185 -2.83 23.61 21.78
C ALA A 185 -3.26 24.71 20.78
N PRO A 186 -4.43 25.36 20.96
CA PRO A 186 -4.79 26.55 20.21
C PRO A 186 -3.72 27.63 20.34
N GLY A 187 -3.28 28.20 19.21
CA GLY A 187 -2.20 29.19 19.17
C GLY A 187 -0.78 28.61 19.01
N THR A 188 -0.59 27.29 19.07
CA THR A 188 0.69 26.66 18.66
C THR A 188 0.91 26.89 17.14
N PRO A 189 2.04 27.48 16.68
CA PRO A 189 2.21 27.90 15.28
C PRO A 189 2.07 26.79 14.23
N TRP A 190 2.44 25.56 14.57
CA TRP A 190 2.35 24.39 13.71
C TRP A 190 1.12 23.52 13.96
N LYS A 191 0.12 24.00 14.72
CA LYS A 191 -1.11 23.24 14.96
C LYS A 191 -1.78 22.91 13.63
N ASN A 192 -2.06 21.63 13.41
CA ASN A 192 -2.74 21.12 12.22
C ASN A 192 -2.02 21.43 10.87
N ASP A 193 -0.69 21.68 10.87
CA ASP A 193 0.12 21.60 9.65
C ASP A 193 1.50 20.99 9.96
N ILE A 194 1.71 19.73 9.56
CA ILE A 194 2.97 19.01 9.73
C ILE A 194 4.15 19.70 9.03
N TYR A 195 3.90 20.61 8.08
CA TYR A 195 4.90 21.32 7.30
C TYR A 195 5.08 22.79 7.71
N ALA A 196 4.39 23.27 8.73
CA ALA A 196 4.59 24.62 9.27
C ALA A 196 5.97 24.79 9.92
N GLU A 197 6.42 26.04 10.02
CA GLU A 197 7.72 26.36 10.63
C GLU A 197 7.75 25.94 12.11
N GLY A 198 8.85 25.31 12.52
CA GLY A 198 9.01 24.75 13.86
C GLY A 198 8.19 23.47 14.14
N SER A 199 7.46 22.93 13.16
CA SER A 199 6.75 21.65 13.30
C SER A 199 7.72 20.52 13.68
N PRO A 200 7.46 19.74 14.75
CA PRO A 200 8.34 18.67 15.18
C PRO A 200 8.43 17.54 14.14
N PHE A 201 7.37 17.32 13.35
CA PHE A 201 7.36 16.36 12.24
C PHE A 201 8.53 16.56 11.26
N ILE A 202 8.89 17.81 10.97
CA ILE A 202 10.00 18.12 10.06
C ILE A 202 11.34 17.65 10.63
N LYS A 203 11.52 17.67 11.96
CA LYS A 203 12.72 17.13 12.62
C LYS A 203 12.71 15.60 12.55
N GLU A 204 11.66 14.96 13.06
CA GLU A 204 11.66 13.50 13.23
C GLU A 204 11.70 12.76 11.88
N VAL A 205 11.05 13.28 10.84
CA VAL A 205 11.13 12.70 9.49
C VAL A 205 12.51 12.87 8.84
N ARG A 206 13.26 13.94 9.18
CA ARG A 206 14.66 14.09 8.75
C ARG A 206 15.59 13.13 9.48
N GLU A 207 15.34 12.88 10.76
CA GLU A 207 16.05 11.85 11.54
C GLU A 207 15.80 10.46 10.95
N ALA A 208 14.54 10.12 10.68
CA ALA A 208 14.18 8.84 10.06
C ALA A 208 14.79 8.64 8.66
N ASP A 209 14.93 9.70 7.85
CA ASP A 209 15.68 9.64 6.58
C ASP A 209 17.19 9.44 6.79
N ALA A 210 17.80 10.11 7.77
CA ALA A 210 19.21 9.92 8.10
C ALA A 210 19.50 8.48 8.58
N LEU A 211 18.65 7.95 9.47
CA LEU A 211 18.71 6.57 9.97
C LEU A 211 18.48 5.53 8.87
N LEU A 212 17.60 5.82 7.91
CA LEU A 212 17.41 5.01 6.70
C LEU A 212 18.69 4.98 5.85
N GLY A 213 19.33 6.13 5.63
CA GLY A 213 20.63 6.23 4.96
C GLY A 213 21.73 5.43 5.67
N GLU A 214 21.81 5.57 6.99
CA GLU A 214 22.74 4.85 7.86
C GLU A 214 22.52 3.32 7.80
N PHE A 215 21.27 2.87 7.76
CA PHE A 215 20.97 1.45 7.61
C PHE A 215 21.35 0.91 6.23
N VAL A 216 21.04 1.64 5.16
CA VAL A 216 21.44 1.28 3.78
C VAL A 216 22.97 1.23 3.64
N ALA A 217 23.70 2.15 4.28
CA ALA A 217 25.16 2.13 4.33
C ALA A 217 25.70 0.88 5.07
N PHE A 218 25.14 0.55 6.23
CA PHE A 218 25.48 -0.67 6.98
C PHE A 218 25.17 -1.96 6.20
N LEU A 219 24.04 -2.04 5.50
CA LEU A 219 23.72 -3.20 4.64
C LEU A 219 24.73 -3.36 3.50
N LYS A 220 25.25 -2.26 2.94
CA LYS A 220 26.32 -2.29 1.93
C LYS A 220 27.66 -2.74 2.54
N GLU A 221 28.02 -2.22 3.71
CA GLU A 221 29.22 -2.60 4.47
C GLU A 221 29.24 -4.12 4.76
N LYS A 222 28.11 -4.69 5.21
CA LYS A 222 27.97 -6.14 5.46
C LYS A 222 27.78 -6.98 4.19
N LYS A 223 27.82 -6.38 2.99
CA LYS A 223 27.55 -7.02 1.68
C LYS A 223 26.18 -7.72 1.60
N LEU A 224 25.23 -7.21 2.36
CA LEU A 224 23.84 -7.67 2.39
C LEU A 224 22.96 -6.90 1.40
N TRP A 225 23.32 -5.65 1.07
CA TRP A 225 22.46 -4.79 0.24
C TRP A 225 22.03 -5.44 -1.08
N ASP A 226 22.97 -5.98 -1.86
CA ASP A 226 22.73 -6.42 -3.24
C ASP A 226 21.86 -7.69 -3.37
N ASP A 227 21.60 -8.44 -2.29
CA ASP A 227 20.64 -9.57 -2.28
C ASP A 227 19.32 -9.28 -1.53
N THR A 228 19.06 -8.01 -1.23
CA THR A 228 17.84 -7.54 -0.57
C THR A 228 16.75 -7.16 -1.56
N LEU A 229 15.50 -7.57 -1.32
CA LEU A 229 14.33 -6.80 -1.72
C LEU A 229 13.99 -5.84 -0.56
N PHE A 230 14.44 -4.59 -0.68
CA PHE A 230 14.16 -3.52 0.28
C PHE A 230 12.89 -2.78 -0.15
N ILE A 231 11.97 -2.57 0.79
CA ILE A 231 10.69 -1.92 0.56
C ILE A 231 10.50 -0.85 1.62
N LEU A 232 10.51 0.42 1.20
CA LEU A 232 10.12 1.55 2.05
C LEU A 232 8.60 1.76 1.94
N HIS A 233 7.91 1.86 3.08
CA HIS A 233 6.50 2.24 3.12
C HIS A 233 6.14 3.03 4.38
N ALA A 234 4.88 3.45 4.47
CA ALA A 234 4.23 3.96 5.69
C ALA A 234 2.89 3.24 5.90
N ASP A 235 2.14 3.63 6.93
CA ASP A 235 0.81 3.12 7.30
C ASP A 235 -0.27 4.20 7.44
N GLY A 236 0.04 5.45 7.07
CA GLY A 236 -0.95 6.52 6.87
C GLY A 236 -0.61 7.83 7.60
N ALA A 237 -0.84 8.97 6.95
CA ALA A 237 -0.52 10.29 7.48
C ALA A 237 -1.31 11.41 6.79
N SER A 238 -1.70 12.44 7.53
CA SER A 238 -2.37 13.63 7.00
C SER A 238 -1.57 14.89 7.27
N ARG A 239 -1.75 15.91 6.43
CA ARG A 239 -1.15 17.24 6.62
C ARG A 239 -1.56 17.88 7.94
N VAL A 240 -2.71 17.54 8.52
CA VAL A 240 -3.13 18.02 9.85
C VAL A 240 -2.49 17.29 11.03
N GLY A 241 -1.57 16.36 10.77
CA GLY A 241 -0.98 15.49 11.77
C GLY A 241 -1.82 14.24 12.01
N TRP A 242 -1.15 13.19 12.48
CA TRP A 242 -1.74 11.85 12.64
C TRP A 242 -2.40 11.41 11.32
N HIS A 243 -3.53 10.71 11.34
CA HIS A 243 -4.16 10.17 10.13
C HIS A 243 -5.72 10.10 10.23
N PRO A 244 -6.42 11.25 10.36
CA PRO A 244 -7.88 11.30 10.50
C PRO A 244 -8.67 10.73 9.30
N VAL A 245 -9.70 9.94 9.61
CA VAL A 245 -10.55 9.15 8.67
C VAL A 245 -11.11 9.94 7.48
N MET A 246 -11.48 11.22 7.69
CA MET A 246 -12.16 12.03 6.69
C MET A 246 -11.23 12.76 5.72
N PHE A 247 -9.91 12.68 5.93
CA PHE A 247 -8.92 13.37 5.11
C PHE A 247 -8.34 12.39 4.07
N GLU A 248 -8.24 12.82 2.81
CA GLU A 248 -7.84 11.95 1.69
C GLU A 248 -6.32 11.77 1.55
N ASP A 249 -5.54 12.56 2.28
CA ASP A 249 -4.10 12.40 2.39
C ASP A 249 -3.72 11.31 3.41
N SER A 250 -4.51 11.12 4.49
CA SER A 250 -4.36 10.06 5.51
C SER A 250 -4.03 8.68 4.95
N GLU A 251 -4.61 8.34 3.79
CA GLU A 251 -4.51 7.03 3.15
C GLU A 251 -3.45 6.92 2.05
N ARG A 252 -2.73 8.02 1.74
CA ARG A 252 -1.66 8.05 0.76
C ARG A 252 -0.31 7.91 1.45
N ILE A 253 0.51 6.99 0.95
CA ILE A 253 1.84 6.69 1.49
C ILE A 253 2.91 6.82 0.40
N PRO A 254 4.17 7.10 0.75
CA PRO A 254 5.28 6.76 -0.14
C PRO A 254 5.43 5.23 -0.18
N LEU A 255 5.74 4.68 -1.36
CA LEU A 255 6.06 3.26 -1.53
C LEU A 255 7.18 3.10 -2.56
N ILE A 256 8.29 2.48 -2.15
CA ILE A 256 9.49 2.30 -2.98
C ILE A 256 10.00 0.87 -2.83
N PHE A 257 10.25 0.21 -3.96
CA PHE A 257 10.88 -1.11 -4.05
C PHE A 257 12.29 -0.97 -4.62
N VAL A 258 13.29 -1.61 -3.99
CA VAL A 258 14.68 -1.64 -4.46
C VAL A 258 15.24 -3.04 -4.25
N GLY A 259 15.85 -3.65 -5.28
CA GLY A 259 16.47 -4.96 -5.14
C GLY A 259 16.67 -5.72 -6.46
N PRO A 260 17.14 -6.97 -6.39
CA PRO A 260 17.19 -7.86 -7.55
C PRO A 260 15.84 -7.99 -8.25
N GLY A 261 15.87 -7.94 -9.59
CA GLY A 261 14.67 -8.00 -10.42
C GLY A 261 13.79 -6.74 -10.40
N VAL A 262 14.16 -5.68 -9.69
CA VAL A 262 13.45 -4.38 -9.70
C VAL A 262 14.15 -3.39 -10.63
N GLU A 263 13.39 -2.74 -11.51
CA GLU A 263 13.88 -1.70 -12.42
C GLU A 263 14.29 -0.43 -11.65
N LYS A 264 15.31 0.29 -12.14
CA LYS A 264 15.93 1.43 -11.45
C LYS A 264 15.52 2.76 -12.07
N GLY A 265 15.27 3.76 -11.22
CA GLY A 265 14.79 5.09 -11.64
C GLY A 265 13.36 5.11 -12.16
N LYS A 266 12.60 4.01 -11.99
CA LYS A 266 11.25 3.87 -12.52
C LYS A 266 10.22 4.50 -11.58
N THR A 267 9.19 5.10 -12.16
CA THR A 267 7.96 5.46 -11.45
C THR A 267 6.81 4.64 -12.05
N ILE A 268 6.02 3.98 -11.22
CA ILE A 268 4.78 3.30 -11.64
C ILE A 268 3.56 4.06 -11.09
N PRO A 269 2.46 4.17 -11.83
CA PRO A 269 1.42 5.15 -11.53
C PRO A 269 0.55 4.79 -10.31
N TYR A 270 0.41 3.50 -9.95
CA TYR A 270 -0.54 3.08 -8.91
C TYR A 270 -0.23 1.73 -8.27
N ALA A 271 -0.36 1.65 -6.94
CA ALA A 271 -0.37 0.39 -6.18
C ALA A 271 -1.21 0.51 -4.90
N GLU A 272 -1.64 -0.63 -4.35
CA GLU A 272 -2.35 -0.72 -3.08
C GLU A 272 -1.49 -1.52 -2.08
N ASN A 273 -1.58 -1.25 -0.78
CA ASN A 273 -0.70 -1.91 0.21
C ASN A 273 -0.90 -3.44 0.27
N ILE A 274 -2.07 -3.93 -0.14
CA ILE A 274 -2.38 -5.34 -0.37
C ILE A 274 -1.54 -5.98 -1.49
N ASP A 275 -0.98 -5.20 -2.42
CA ASP A 275 -0.13 -5.68 -3.53
C ASP A 275 1.29 -6.05 -3.06
N ILE A 276 1.73 -5.51 -1.91
CA ILE A 276 3.09 -5.65 -1.38
C ILE A 276 3.42 -7.13 -1.12
N VAL A 277 2.52 -7.85 -0.44
CA VAL A 277 2.75 -9.24 -0.01
C VAL A 277 2.63 -10.30 -1.13
N PRO A 278 1.69 -10.26 -2.08
CA PRO A 278 1.75 -11.12 -3.27
C PRO A 278 2.96 -10.82 -4.16
N THR A 279 3.40 -9.55 -4.24
CA THR A 279 4.65 -9.18 -4.92
C THR A 279 5.88 -9.78 -4.23
N ILE A 280 6.00 -9.64 -2.89
CA ILE A 280 7.02 -10.32 -2.09
C ILE A 280 6.98 -11.83 -2.33
N ALA A 281 5.80 -12.45 -2.30
CA ALA A 281 5.66 -13.90 -2.47
C ALA A 281 6.22 -14.37 -3.84
N LYS A 282 5.97 -13.63 -4.92
CA LYS A 282 6.55 -13.91 -6.24
C LYS A 282 8.06 -13.70 -6.25
N TRP A 283 8.56 -12.51 -5.87
CA TRP A 283 10.00 -12.20 -5.90
C TRP A 283 10.82 -13.15 -5.03
N MET A 284 10.33 -13.44 -3.83
CA MET A 284 10.99 -14.35 -2.89
C MET A 284 10.69 -15.82 -3.15
N GLY A 285 9.88 -16.18 -4.16
CA GLY A 285 9.48 -17.55 -4.47
C GLY A 285 8.95 -18.33 -3.26
N VAL A 286 8.12 -17.69 -2.43
CA VAL A 286 7.47 -18.29 -1.26
C VAL A 286 5.95 -18.31 -1.44
N ARG A 287 5.25 -19.09 -0.62
CA ARG A 287 3.78 -19.15 -0.66
C ARG A 287 3.15 -17.84 -0.18
N HIS A 288 2.21 -17.29 -0.95
CA HIS A 288 1.30 -16.25 -0.45
C HIS A 288 0.43 -16.84 0.68
N PRO A 289 0.32 -16.20 1.86
CA PRO A 289 -0.35 -16.81 3.02
C PRO A 289 -1.87 -16.92 2.82
N ASN A 290 -2.52 -15.87 2.32
CA ASN A 290 -3.98 -15.72 2.30
C ASN A 290 -4.54 -15.45 0.88
N PRO A 291 -4.32 -16.31 -0.12
CA PRO A 291 -4.83 -16.09 -1.48
C PRO A 291 -6.37 -16.24 -1.52
N ASP A 292 -7.07 -15.11 -1.52
CA ASP A 292 -8.53 -15.01 -1.60
C ASP A 292 -8.98 -13.77 -2.39
N GLY A 293 -10.29 -13.55 -2.50
CA GLY A 293 -10.85 -12.44 -3.28
C GLY A 293 -10.54 -11.03 -2.75
N GLY A 294 -9.96 -10.89 -1.55
CA GLY A 294 -9.49 -9.63 -0.98
C GLY A 294 -8.01 -9.34 -1.27
N THR A 295 -7.31 -10.27 -1.93
CA THR A 295 -5.86 -10.24 -2.17
C THR A 295 -5.48 -9.19 -3.21
N GLY A 296 -4.35 -8.51 -3.00
CA GLY A 296 -3.79 -7.57 -3.98
C GLY A 296 -3.22 -8.26 -5.22
N ARG A 297 -2.83 -7.47 -6.22
CA ARG A 297 -2.16 -7.98 -7.43
C ARG A 297 -0.65 -8.13 -7.17
N VAL A 298 0.01 -8.90 -8.02
CA VAL A 298 1.47 -8.78 -8.16
C VAL A 298 1.78 -7.51 -8.95
N LEU A 299 2.73 -6.71 -8.47
CA LEU A 299 3.31 -5.59 -9.19
C LEU A 299 4.35 -6.12 -10.21
N GLU A 300 3.88 -6.73 -11.29
CA GLU A 300 4.77 -7.30 -12.31
C GLU A 300 5.59 -6.22 -13.01
N GLU A 301 5.08 -4.99 -13.08
CA GLU A 301 5.75 -3.81 -13.61
C GLU A 301 6.93 -3.30 -12.76
N LEU A 302 7.23 -3.91 -11.61
CA LEU A 302 8.53 -3.70 -10.97
C LEU A 302 9.67 -4.29 -11.82
N ALA A 303 9.41 -5.27 -12.69
CA ALA A 303 10.42 -5.89 -13.52
C ALA A 303 10.84 -5.00 -14.71
N PRO A 304 12.14 -5.02 -15.11
CA PRO A 304 12.66 -4.24 -16.24
C PRO A 304 11.82 -4.35 -17.54
N GLY A 305 11.38 -3.20 -18.05
CA GLY A 305 10.65 -3.08 -19.32
C GLY A 305 9.16 -3.48 -19.27
N VAL A 306 8.70 -4.13 -18.20
CA VAL A 306 7.27 -4.47 -18.04
C VAL A 306 6.47 -3.20 -17.79
N GLN A 307 5.41 -2.99 -18.57
CA GLN A 307 4.58 -1.79 -18.47
C GLN A 307 3.52 -1.94 -17.37
N PRO A 308 3.16 -0.86 -16.65
CA PRO A 308 2.07 -0.89 -15.68
C PRO A 308 0.73 -1.24 -16.35
N PRO A 309 -0.09 -2.13 -15.76
CA PRO A 309 -1.42 -2.42 -16.25
C PRO A 309 -2.42 -1.32 -15.88
N GLU A 310 -3.56 -1.28 -16.57
CA GLU A 310 -4.73 -0.59 -16.02
C GLU A 310 -5.15 -1.26 -14.71
N THR A 311 -5.50 -0.45 -13.71
CA THR A 311 -5.86 -0.91 -12.36
C THR A 311 -7.28 -0.48 -12.01
N PRO A 312 -8.10 -1.34 -11.38
CA PRO A 312 -9.48 -1.00 -11.01
C PRO A 312 -9.60 -0.14 -9.74
N ARG A 313 -8.45 0.10 -9.06
CA ARG A 313 -8.27 0.98 -7.89
C ARG A 313 -9.27 0.73 -6.76
N TYR A 314 -9.45 -0.54 -6.41
CA TYR A 314 -10.49 -0.97 -5.47
C TYR A 314 -10.33 -0.35 -4.09
N LEU A 315 -9.11 -0.28 -3.52
CA LEU A 315 -8.90 0.26 -2.18
C LEU A 315 -9.18 1.77 -2.11
N LYS A 316 -8.72 2.53 -3.11
CA LYS A 316 -9.01 3.97 -3.24
C LYS A 316 -10.51 4.24 -3.37
N ARG A 317 -11.21 3.48 -4.23
CA ARG A 317 -12.68 3.58 -4.39
C ARG A 317 -13.43 3.16 -3.12
N PHE A 318 -12.97 2.10 -2.46
CA PHE A 318 -13.55 1.63 -1.19
C PHE A 318 -13.47 2.73 -0.11
N ASN A 319 -12.28 3.30 0.09
CA ASN A 319 -12.09 4.34 1.10
C ASN A 319 -12.88 5.63 0.77
N GLN A 320 -12.91 6.04 -0.50
CA GLN A 320 -13.77 7.14 -0.97
C GLN A 320 -15.25 6.86 -0.63
N GLY A 321 -15.74 5.65 -0.92
CA GLY A 321 -17.10 5.23 -0.59
C GLY A 321 -17.38 5.23 0.92
N VAL A 322 -16.41 4.87 1.77
CA VAL A 322 -16.54 4.99 3.23
C VAL A 322 -16.64 6.46 3.66
N ARG A 323 -15.80 7.37 3.14
CA ARG A 323 -15.91 8.81 3.43
C ARG A 323 -17.26 9.39 3.00
N GLU A 324 -17.73 9.01 1.81
CA GLU A 324 -19.04 9.43 1.31
C GLU A 324 -20.17 8.90 2.21
N PHE A 325 -20.13 7.63 2.61
CA PHE A 325 -21.14 7.02 3.48
C PHE A 325 -21.16 7.64 4.87
N LEU A 326 -20.00 7.89 5.49
CA LEU A 326 -19.90 8.57 6.78
C LEU A 326 -20.51 9.98 6.71
N THR A 327 -20.25 10.71 5.62
CA THR A 327 -20.81 12.05 5.39
C THR A 327 -22.32 12.00 5.16
N LEU A 328 -22.78 11.13 4.26
CA LEU A 328 -24.18 11.02 3.83
C LEU A 328 -25.08 10.49 4.95
N SER A 329 -24.68 9.40 5.60
CA SER A 329 -25.42 8.81 6.72
C SER A 329 -25.52 9.76 7.92
N SER A 330 -24.46 10.54 8.22
CA SER A 330 -24.51 11.56 9.28
C SER A 330 -25.56 12.64 8.99
N ARG A 331 -25.63 13.14 7.74
CA ARG A 331 -26.64 14.13 7.31
C ARG A 331 -28.05 13.54 7.33
N MET A 332 -28.21 12.30 6.87
CA MET A 332 -29.47 11.56 6.91
C MET A 332 -29.97 11.33 8.35
N ARG A 333 -29.08 11.04 9.30
CA ARG A 333 -29.43 10.90 10.73
C ARG A 333 -29.90 12.22 11.34
N LEU A 334 -29.23 13.34 11.06
CA LEU A 334 -29.62 14.66 11.57
C LEU A 334 -31.02 15.09 11.10
N GLU A 335 -31.39 14.77 9.86
CA GLU A 335 -32.69 15.13 9.26
C GLU A 335 -33.78 14.04 9.40
N SER A 336 -33.46 12.90 10.02
CA SER A 336 -34.36 11.74 10.16
C SER A 336 -35.69 12.07 10.85
N GLY A 337 -35.69 12.99 11.82
CA GLY A 337 -36.90 13.46 12.50
C GLY A 337 -37.87 14.26 11.61
N ARG A 338 -37.41 14.75 10.44
CA ARG A 338 -38.25 15.35 9.39
C ARG A 338 -38.55 14.35 8.26
N HIS A 339 -37.59 13.47 7.95
CA HIS A 339 -37.67 12.49 6.88
C HIS A 339 -37.45 11.06 7.41
N PRO A 340 -38.45 10.41 8.05
CA PRO A 340 -38.27 9.09 8.69
C PRO A 340 -37.79 7.97 7.75
N ARG A 341 -38.02 8.12 6.44
CA ARG A 341 -37.46 7.24 5.39
C ARG A 341 -35.94 7.16 5.41
N TYR A 342 -35.24 8.21 5.83
CA TYR A 342 -33.79 8.20 5.96
C TYR A 342 -33.33 7.15 6.97
N ASP A 343 -33.96 7.05 8.14
CA ASP A 343 -33.56 6.07 9.14
C ASP A 343 -33.92 4.64 8.70
N ILE A 344 -35.10 4.45 8.08
CA ILE A 344 -35.48 3.17 7.46
C ILE A 344 -34.46 2.72 6.40
N ALA A 345 -33.98 3.63 5.56
CA ALA A 345 -32.93 3.34 4.57
C ALA A 345 -31.60 2.99 5.24
N LEU A 346 -31.20 3.70 6.29
CA LEU A 346 -29.99 3.39 7.07
C LEU A 346 -30.09 2.05 7.80
N MET A 347 -31.27 1.66 8.30
CA MET A 347 -31.53 0.33 8.85
C MET A 347 -31.40 -0.77 7.79
N GLN A 348 -31.88 -0.55 6.56
CA GLN A 348 -31.76 -1.52 5.47
C GLN A 348 -30.30 -1.77 5.08
N VAL A 349 -29.47 -0.72 4.99
CA VAL A 349 -28.07 -0.86 4.57
C VAL A 349 -27.13 -1.32 5.68
N ALA A 350 -27.54 -1.22 6.95
CA ALA A 350 -26.84 -1.83 8.09
C ALA A 350 -27.25 -3.31 8.33
N ASN A 351 -28.31 -3.79 7.69
CA ASN A 351 -28.85 -5.13 7.92
C ASN A 351 -28.06 -6.20 7.16
N LYS A 352 -27.24 -6.99 7.87
CA LYS A 352 -26.47 -8.11 7.28
C LYS A 352 -27.32 -9.18 6.56
N HIS A 353 -28.62 -9.28 6.86
CA HIS A 353 -29.53 -10.18 6.15
C HIS A 353 -29.96 -9.63 4.77
N ASN A 354 -29.64 -8.38 4.46
CA ASN A 354 -29.84 -7.74 3.15
C ASN A 354 -28.51 -7.57 2.40
N ALA A 355 -27.83 -8.68 2.11
CA ALA A 355 -26.51 -8.70 1.46
C ALA A 355 -26.43 -8.03 0.07
N LYS A 356 -27.55 -7.59 -0.52
CA LYS A 356 -27.59 -6.79 -1.77
C LYS A 356 -27.43 -5.28 -1.53
N LEU A 357 -27.65 -4.83 -0.30
CA LEU A 357 -27.60 -3.42 0.13
C LEU A 357 -26.78 -3.24 1.40
N LEU A 358 -26.10 -4.27 1.90
CA LEU A 358 -25.22 -4.20 3.07
C LEU A 358 -24.05 -3.26 2.79
N PHE A 359 -23.90 -2.19 3.56
CA PHE A 359 -22.71 -1.35 3.50
C PHE A 359 -21.57 -1.97 4.29
N HIS A 360 -20.46 -2.22 3.62
CA HIS A 360 -19.23 -2.70 4.23
C HIS A 360 -18.43 -1.49 4.76
N GLY A 361 -18.81 -1.00 5.94
CA GLY A 361 -18.18 0.13 6.62
C GLY A 361 -17.00 -0.25 7.52
N ILE A 362 -16.27 0.77 8.02
CA ILE A 362 -15.16 0.61 8.99
C ILE A 362 -15.59 0.10 10.36
N ASP A 363 -16.89 0.07 10.66
CA ASP A 363 -17.48 -0.61 11.81
C ASP A 363 -17.55 -2.14 11.64
N ARG A 364 -17.32 -2.67 10.42
CA ARG A 364 -17.54 -4.08 10.06
C ARG A 364 -16.32 -4.77 9.43
N ILE A 365 -15.10 -4.33 9.78
CA ILE A 365 -13.83 -4.72 9.11
C ILE A 365 -13.69 -6.25 8.94
N MET A 366 -13.97 -7.02 9.99
CA MET A 366 -13.78 -8.47 9.97
C MET A 366 -14.78 -9.21 9.06
N ASP A 367 -15.92 -8.58 8.73
CA ASP A 367 -16.97 -9.12 7.86
C ASP A 367 -16.75 -8.78 6.38
N TRP A 368 -15.75 -7.96 6.03
CA TRP A 368 -15.51 -7.55 4.63
C TRP A 368 -15.27 -8.74 3.69
N HIS A 369 -14.80 -9.88 4.22
CA HIS A 369 -14.65 -11.12 3.47
C HIS A 369 -15.97 -11.70 2.93
N GLU A 370 -17.13 -11.33 3.49
CA GLU A 370 -18.45 -11.81 3.04
C GLU A 370 -18.81 -11.33 1.63
N ALA A 371 -18.21 -10.22 1.17
CA ALA A 371 -18.35 -9.76 -0.21
C ALA A 371 -17.74 -10.72 -1.24
N GLY A 372 -16.81 -11.60 -0.81
CA GLY A 372 -16.18 -12.62 -1.67
C GLY A 372 -15.17 -12.11 -2.69
N SER A 373 -15.18 -10.82 -3.04
CA SER A 373 -14.11 -10.15 -3.80
C SER A 373 -14.06 -8.64 -3.56
N LEU A 374 -12.88 -8.02 -3.76
CA LEU A 374 -12.71 -6.55 -3.76
C LEU A 374 -13.68 -5.85 -4.71
N LYS A 375 -13.96 -6.46 -5.87
CA LYS A 375 -14.92 -5.95 -6.85
C LYS A 375 -16.31 -5.84 -6.24
N ASN A 376 -16.82 -6.94 -5.68
CA ASN A 376 -18.15 -6.98 -5.06
C ASN A 376 -18.24 -6.05 -3.85
N LEU A 377 -17.17 -5.93 -3.04
CA LEU A 377 -17.09 -5.04 -1.89
C LEU A 377 -17.31 -3.57 -2.32
N VAL A 378 -16.59 -3.14 -3.36
CA VAL A 378 -16.66 -1.78 -3.90
C VAL A 378 -17.99 -1.54 -4.61
N GLU A 379 -18.41 -2.42 -5.52
CA GLU A 379 -19.64 -2.21 -6.31
C GLU A 379 -20.91 -2.28 -5.44
N THR A 380 -20.90 -3.03 -4.33
CA THR A 380 -22.00 -3.02 -3.35
C THR A 380 -22.05 -1.70 -2.59
N ASN A 381 -20.90 -1.21 -2.08
CA ASN A 381 -20.82 0.08 -1.40
C ASN A 381 -21.21 1.25 -2.33
N GLU A 382 -20.72 1.28 -3.57
CA GLU A 382 -21.09 2.28 -4.59
C GLU A 382 -22.58 2.24 -4.92
N ARG A 383 -23.19 1.05 -5.01
CA ARG A 383 -24.64 0.91 -5.21
C ARG A 383 -25.45 1.43 -4.03
N VAL A 384 -25.02 1.15 -2.80
CA VAL A 384 -25.65 1.66 -1.58
C VAL A 384 -25.62 3.19 -1.55
N LEU A 385 -24.49 3.80 -1.89
CA LEU A 385 -24.37 5.26 -2.01
C LEU A 385 -25.32 5.83 -3.05
N GLN A 386 -25.50 5.16 -4.20
CA GLN A 386 -26.50 5.56 -5.21
C GLN A 386 -27.94 5.47 -4.66
N CYS A 387 -28.29 4.41 -3.93
CA CYS A 387 -29.62 4.29 -3.29
C CYS A 387 -29.88 5.44 -2.29
N LEU A 388 -28.89 5.75 -1.44
CA LEU A 388 -29.01 6.76 -0.38
C LEU A 388 -29.03 8.19 -0.94
N ASN A 389 -28.14 8.52 -1.88
CA ASN A 389 -28.13 9.83 -2.54
C ASN A 389 -29.42 10.06 -3.35
N SER A 390 -29.94 9.02 -4.03
CA SER A 390 -31.23 9.10 -4.73
C SER A 390 -32.36 9.51 -3.78
N LEU A 391 -32.47 8.85 -2.63
CA LEU A 391 -33.49 9.18 -1.61
C LEU A 391 -33.33 10.61 -1.08
N VAL A 392 -32.10 11.05 -0.79
CA VAL A 392 -31.84 12.43 -0.31
C VAL A 392 -32.18 13.47 -1.39
N THR A 393 -31.87 13.23 -2.66
CA THR A 393 -32.26 14.13 -3.76
C THR A 393 -33.77 14.17 -3.97
N GLN A 394 -34.48 13.04 -3.84
CA GLN A 394 -35.94 13.02 -3.95
C GLN A 394 -36.64 13.82 -2.83
N GLU A 395 -36.18 13.68 -1.60
CA GLU A 395 -36.77 14.35 -0.43
C GLU A 395 -36.39 15.84 -0.36
N THR A 396 -35.22 16.25 -0.87
CA THR A 396 -34.75 17.66 -0.84
C THR A 396 -34.94 18.45 -2.14
N ARG A 397 -35.06 17.77 -3.29
CA ARG A 397 -35.17 18.37 -4.63
C ARG A 397 -36.12 17.55 -5.54
N PRO A 398 -37.42 17.43 -5.22
CA PRO A 398 -38.36 16.53 -5.93
C PRO A 398 -38.58 16.85 -7.43
N GLN A 399 -38.02 17.95 -7.95
CA GLN A 399 -38.03 18.30 -9.38
C GLN A 399 -36.80 17.77 -10.16
N GLU A 400 -35.77 17.28 -9.46
CA GLU A 400 -34.53 16.80 -10.08
C GLU A 400 -34.69 15.34 -10.55
N LYS A 401 -34.47 15.10 -11.86
CA LYS A 401 -34.66 13.78 -12.47
C LYS A 401 -33.50 12.82 -12.18
N VAL A 402 -33.55 12.18 -11.02
CA VAL A 402 -32.68 11.05 -10.65
C VAL A 402 -33.42 9.72 -10.74
N LYS A 403 -32.70 8.62 -11.00
CA LYS A 403 -33.26 7.26 -10.85
C LYS A 403 -33.72 7.06 -9.42
N THR A 404 -34.94 6.57 -9.23
CA THR A 404 -35.50 6.20 -7.91
C THR A 404 -34.73 5.05 -7.27
N PRO A 405 -34.80 4.85 -5.93
CA PRO A 405 -34.24 3.67 -5.28
C PRO A 405 -34.78 2.36 -5.90
N ARG A 406 -36.07 2.32 -6.26
CA ARG A 406 -36.70 1.19 -6.94
C ARG A 406 -36.09 0.88 -8.32
N GLU A 407 -35.76 1.90 -9.13
CA GLU A 407 -35.08 1.74 -10.43
C GLU A 407 -33.60 1.36 -10.30
N LEU A 408 -32.98 1.71 -9.17
CA LEU A 408 -31.65 1.22 -8.77
C LEU A 408 -31.72 -0.19 -8.15
N GLY A 409 -32.92 -0.78 -8.03
CA GLY A 409 -33.17 -2.10 -7.45
C GLY A 409 -32.85 -2.16 -5.95
N CYS A 410 -33.09 -1.07 -5.23
CA CYS A 410 -32.99 -0.93 -3.79
C CYS A 410 -34.33 -1.36 -3.14
N TRP A 411 -34.91 -0.53 -2.27
CA TRP A 411 -36.27 -0.63 -1.74
C TRP A 411 -37.32 0.02 -2.66
#